data_AF-A0AAV6Z131-F1
#
_entry.id   AF-A0AAV6Z131-F1
#
_cell.length_a   1.000
_cell.length_b   1.000
_cell.length_c   1.000
_cell.angle_alpha   90.00
_cell.angle_beta   90.00
_cell.angle_gamma   90.00
#
_symmetry.space_group_name_H-M   'P 1'
#
loop_
_entity.id
_entity.type
_entity.pdbx_description
1 polymer ?
#
loop_
_entity_poly.entity_id
_entity_poly.type
_entity_poly.pdbx_seq_one_letter_code
_entity_poly.pdbx_strand_id
1 'polypeptide(L)'
;MFFIDNRYTLDEFGTARRSAVVRGFIDALTRGGPGGTPRPIEMHSHDPLRYVGDMLAWLHQATASEKEHLESLLKQVNIQGVEDNIQEVVGHITEGVCRPLKVRIEQVIIAEPGAVLLYKISNLLKFYHHTISSIVGTSGSALLTTIEEMHLLSKKIFFNSLTLHASKLLDKVSSSYSRLSDDQACILYIYYITLHGCTQDFSITSVILRSLAAYFFPLDAWNASVSHTYKYGQKLLPI
;
A
#
# COMPACT_ATOMS: atom_id res chain seq x y z
N MET A 1 16.56 -34.16 -25.29
CA MET A 1 16.96 -34.73 -23.98
C MET A 1 17.66 -33.69 -23.10
N PHE A 2 18.60 -32.88 -23.60
CA PHE A 2 19.28 -31.81 -22.82
C PHE A 2 18.39 -30.67 -22.28
N PHE A 3 17.24 -30.37 -22.91
CA PHE A 3 16.35 -29.30 -22.44
C PHE A 3 15.54 -29.65 -21.18
N ILE A 4 15.32 -30.93 -20.89
CA ILE A 4 14.52 -31.38 -19.72
C ILE A 4 15.37 -31.28 -18.43
N ASP A 5 16.68 -31.51 -18.55
CA ASP A 5 17.63 -31.54 -17.41
C ASP A 5 17.91 -30.14 -16.83
N ASN A 6 17.93 -29.12 -17.69
CA ASN A 6 18.15 -27.73 -17.27
C ASN A 6 16.96 -27.19 -16.44
N ARG A 7 15.72 -27.47 -16.86
CA ARG A 7 14.53 -27.02 -16.14
C ARG A 7 14.40 -27.70 -14.78
N TYR A 8 14.63 -29.02 -14.71
CA TYR A 8 14.63 -29.75 -13.44
C TYR A 8 15.66 -29.20 -12.45
N THR A 9 16.88 -28.91 -12.92
CA THR A 9 17.94 -28.32 -12.07
C THR A 9 17.55 -26.94 -11.52
N LEU A 10 16.91 -26.10 -12.35
CA LEU A 10 16.42 -24.79 -11.92
C LEU A 10 15.26 -24.89 -10.92
N ASP A 11 14.37 -25.86 -11.07
CA ASP A 11 13.27 -26.11 -10.13
C ASP A 11 13.79 -26.56 -8.75
N GLU A 12 14.76 -27.47 -8.72
CA GLU A 12 15.43 -27.92 -7.49
C GLU A 12 16.19 -26.77 -6.82
N PHE A 13 16.92 -25.97 -7.61
CA PHE A 13 17.57 -24.74 -7.13
C PHE A 13 16.54 -23.78 -6.52
N GLY A 14 15.46 -23.49 -7.24
CA GLY A 14 14.37 -22.62 -6.79
C GLY A 14 13.74 -23.11 -5.48
N THR A 15 13.57 -24.42 -5.32
CA THR A 15 13.03 -25.04 -4.09
C THR A 15 13.98 -24.89 -2.90
N ALA A 16 15.28 -25.14 -3.11
CA ALA A 16 16.30 -24.96 -2.08
C ALA A 16 16.41 -23.48 -1.65
N ARG A 17 16.40 -22.56 -2.63
CA ARG A 17 16.42 -21.11 -2.38
C ARG A 17 15.15 -20.61 -1.71
N ARG A 18 13.95 -21.05 -2.13
CA ARG A 18 12.68 -20.76 -1.43
C ARG A 18 12.80 -21.09 0.06
N SER A 19 13.29 -22.28 0.39
CA SER A 19 13.48 -22.71 1.78
C SER A 19 14.47 -21.83 2.54
N ALA A 20 15.54 -21.37 1.89
CA ALA A 20 16.52 -20.46 2.47
C ALA A 20 15.95 -19.05 2.70
N VAL A 21 15.23 -18.50 1.72
CA VAL A 21 14.60 -17.18 1.81
C VAL A 21 13.50 -17.15 2.89
N VAL A 22 12.69 -18.21 2.98
CA VAL A 22 11.69 -18.33 4.05
C VAL A 22 12.35 -18.34 5.43
N ARG A 23 13.40 -19.13 5.63
CA ARG A 23 14.16 -19.12 6.90
C ARG A 23 14.76 -17.74 7.18
N GLY A 24 15.38 -17.13 6.18
CA GLY A 24 15.95 -15.78 6.30
C GLY A 24 14.90 -14.74 6.70
N PHE A 25 13.68 -14.83 6.17
CA PHE A 25 12.60 -13.91 6.54
C PHE A 25 12.18 -14.12 8.00
N ILE A 26 12.01 -15.37 8.44
CA ILE A 26 11.68 -15.68 9.84
C ILE A 26 12.80 -15.26 10.79
N ASP A 27 14.06 -15.44 10.41
CA ASP A 27 15.20 -15.00 11.20
C ASP A 27 15.23 -13.46 11.28
N ALA A 28 14.99 -12.75 10.19
CA ALA A 28 14.89 -11.29 10.20
C ALA A 28 13.76 -10.78 11.11
N LEU A 29 12.61 -11.49 11.12
CA LEU A 29 11.47 -11.18 11.97
C LEU A 29 11.79 -11.39 13.46
N THR A 30 12.39 -12.53 13.81
CA THR A 30 12.44 -13.02 15.21
C THR A 30 13.82 -12.90 15.87
N ARG A 31 14.91 -12.96 15.10
CA ARG A 31 16.30 -12.97 15.59
C ARG A 31 17.09 -11.73 15.19
N GLY A 32 16.73 -11.11 14.07
CA GLY A 32 17.50 -10.03 13.46
C GLY A 32 18.73 -10.54 12.70
N GLY A 33 19.62 -9.61 12.33
CA GLY A 33 20.84 -9.94 11.59
C GLY A 33 21.95 -10.55 12.46
N PRO A 34 23.09 -10.92 11.84
CA PRO A 34 24.23 -11.50 12.54
C PRO A 34 24.68 -10.62 13.72
N GLY A 35 24.82 -11.21 14.90
CA GLY A 35 25.15 -10.45 16.12
C GLY A 35 24.00 -9.59 16.66
N GLY A 36 22.76 -9.82 16.23
CA GLY A 36 21.57 -9.10 16.68
C GLY A 36 21.36 -7.74 16.02
N THR A 37 22.10 -7.45 14.94
CA THR A 37 22.01 -6.21 14.17
C THR A 37 21.80 -6.50 12.68
N PRO A 38 20.77 -5.94 12.02
CA PRO A 38 19.70 -5.15 12.63
C PRO A 38 18.88 -5.97 13.62
N ARG A 39 18.25 -5.29 14.58
CA ARG A 39 17.38 -5.90 15.58
C ARG A 39 16.21 -6.65 14.93
N PRO A 40 15.67 -7.71 15.56
CA PRO A 40 14.47 -8.39 15.07
C PRO A 40 13.34 -7.42 14.73
N ILE A 41 12.75 -7.59 13.55
CA ILE A 41 11.68 -6.70 13.04
C ILE A 41 10.46 -6.72 13.97
N GLU A 42 10.17 -7.86 14.62
CA GLU A 42 9.04 -7.98 15.57
C GLU A 42 9.14 -7.04 16.78
N MET A 43 10.34 -6.58 17.16
CA MET A 43 10.49 -5.59 18.22
C MET A 43 9.92 -4.21 17.84
N HIS A 44 9.72 -3.95 16.54
CA HIS A 44 9.11 -2.70 16.05
C HIS A 44 7.59 -2.81 15.88
N SER A 45 6.95 -3.90 16.27
CA SER A 45 5.49 -4.13 16.10
C SER A 45 4.58 -3.06 16.73
N HIS A 46 5.07 -2.31 17.72
CA HIS A 46 4.38 -1.17 18.33
C HIS A 46 4.32 0.08 17.44
N ASP A 47 5.14 0.14 16.38
CA ASP A 47 5.11 1.16 15.34
C ASP A 47 4.68 0.51 14.02
N PRO A 48 3.37 0.52 13.68
CA PRO A 48 2.82 -0.17 12.53
C PRO A 48 3.47 0.19 11.20
N LEU A 49 3.78 1.48 10.97
CA LEU A 49 4.33 1.93 9.69
C LEU A 49 5.76 1.45 9.53
N ARG A 50 6.57 1.55 10.59
CA ARG A 50 7.93 1.01 10.60
C ARG A 50 7.95 -0.49 10.47
N TYR A 51 7.09 -1.20 11.21
CA TYR A 51 7.03 -2.66 11.18
C TYR A 51 6.71 -3.19 9.77
N VAL A 52 5.69 -2.61 9.12
CA VAL A 52 5.35 -2.96 7.73
C VAL A 52 6.47 -2.55 6.76
N GLY A 53 7.07 -1.37 6.95
CA GLY A 53 8.18 -0.88 6.15
C GLY A 53 9.41 -1.79 6.21
N ASP A 54 9.82 -2.21 7.40
CA ASP A 54 10.97 -3.10 7.60
C ASP A 54 10.74 -4.46 6.92
N MET A 55 9.52 -5.02 7.02
CA MET A 55 9.17 -6.27 6.33
C MET A 55 9.27 -6.15 4.80
N LEU A 56 8.72 -5.06 4.24
CA LEU A 56 8.75 -4.82 2.79
C LEU A 56 10.15 -4.47 2.28
N ALA A 57 10.95 -3.75 3.07
CA ALA A 57 12.34 -3.44 2.74
C ALA A 57 13.19 -4.72 2.68
N TRP A 58 13.05 -5.60 3.68
CA TRP A 58 13.73 -6.89 3.69
C TRP A 58 13.35 -7.72 2.47
N LEU A 59 12.06 -7.77 2.14
CA LEU A 59 11.54 -8.50 1.00
C LEU A 59 12.07 -7.96 -0.34
N HIS A 60 12.08 -6.65 -0.51
CA HIS A 60 12.64 -6.00 -1.69
C HIS A 60 14.12 -6.35 -1.87
N GLN A 61 14.91 -6.25 -0.80
CA GLN A 61 16.33 -6.61 -0.83
C GLN A 61 16.53 -8.09 -1.15
N ALA A 62 15.78 -8.99 -0.50
CA ALA A 62 15.87 -10.42 -0.76
C ALA A 62 15.51 -10.76 -2.21
N THR A 63 14.47 -10.12 -2.76
CA THR A 63 14.06 -10.33 -4.17
C THR A 63 15.14 -9.88 -5.15
N ALA A 64 15.75 -8.71 -4.89
CA ALA A 64 16.87 -8.20 -5.69
C ALA A 64 18.07 -9.16 -5.65
N SER A 65 18.46 -9.61 -4.45
CA SER A 65 19.58 -10.55 -4.29
C SER A 65 19.34 -11.90 -4.97
N GLU A 66 18.12 -12.44 -4.95
CA GLU A 66 17.82 -13.69 -5.66
C GLU A 66 17.88 -13.52 -7.17
N LYS A 67 17.43 -12.38 -7.70
CA LYS A 67 17.58 -12.05 -9.13
C LYS A 67 19.07 -11.98 -9.51
N GLU A 68 19.87 -11.23 -8.75
CA GLU A 68 21.32 -11.11 -9.00
C GLU A 68 22.04 -12.47 -8.92
N HIS A 69 21.65 -13.33 -7.98
CA HIS A 69 22.20 -14.69 -7.89
C HIS A 69 21.89 -15.53 -9.14
N LEU A 70 20.66 -15.47 -9.63
CA LEU A 70 20.25 -16.19 -10.85
C LEU A 70 20.91 -15.62 -12.10
N GLU A 71 21.00 -14.30 -12.23
CA GLU A 71 21.73 -13.64 -13.32
C GLU A 71 23.20 -14.06 -13.33
N SER A 72 23.84 -14.13 -12.17
CA SER A 72 25.22 -14.59 -12.05
C SER A 72 25.37 -16.07 -12.39
N LEU A 73 24.43 -16.92 -11.96
CA LEU A 73 24.45 -18.36 -12.24
C LEU A 73 24.25 -18.65 -13.73
N LEU A 74 23.35 -17.91 -14.38
CA LEU A 74 22.97 -18.10 -15.78
C LEU A 74 23.78 -17.25 -16.76
N LYS A 75 24.79 -16.51 -16.27
CA LYS A 75 25.62 -15.59 -17.08
C LYS A 75 26.24 -16.22 -18.34
N GLN A 76 26.54 -17.52 -18.30
CA GLN A 76 27.15 -18.25 -19.43
C GLN A 76 26.12 -19.03 -20.27
N VAL A 77 24.85 -19.03 -19.88
CA VAL A 77 23.77 -19.74 -20.57
C VAL A 77 23.22 -18.84 -21.68
N ASN A 78 23.59 -19.14 -22.93
CA ASN A 78 23.16 -18.37 -24.10
C ASN A 78 21.93 -18.99 -24.77
N ILE A 79 20.81 -19.05 -24.04
CA ILE A 79 19.54 -19.59 -24.52
C ILE A 79 18.51 -18.45 -24.56
N GLN A 80 17.65 -18.45 -25.58
CA GLN A 80 16.55 -17.50 -25.67
C GLN A 80 15.53 -17.77 -24.54
N GLY A 81 15.10 -16.73 -23.82
CA GLY A 81 14.15 -16.86 -22.69
C GLY A 81 14.79 -17.01 -21.30
N VAL A 82 16.09 -16.74 -21.15
CA VAL A 82 16.76 -16.76 -19.83
C VAL A 82 16.12 -15.76 -18.85
N GLU A 83 15.73 -14.57 -19.30
CA GLU A 83 15.06 -13.58 -18.43
C GLU A 83 13.72 -14.10 -17.91
N ASP A 84 12.93 -14.79 -18.75
CA ASP A 84 11.64 -15.37 -18.34
C ASP A 84 11.86 -16.48 -17.28
N ASN A 85 12.88 -17.32 -17.46
CA ASN A 85 13.25 -18.34 -16.48
C ASN A 85 13.70 -17.71 -15.15
N ILE A 86 14.47 -16.61 -15.19
CA ILE A 86 14.88 -15.88 -13.98
C ILE A 86 13.64 -15.37 -13.25
N GLN A 87 12.72 -14.72 -13.97
CA GLN A 87 11.48 -14.19 -13.38
C GLN A 87 10.60 -15.29 -12.80
N GLU A 88 10.46 -16.42 -13.47
CA GLU A 88 9.71 -17.59 -12.97
C GLU A 88 10.32 -18.15 -11.69
N VAL A 89 11.65 -18.36 -11.66
CA VAL A 89 12.34 -18.90 -10.49
C VAL A 89 12.34 -17.90 -9.32
N VAL A 90 12.52 -16.59 -9.56
CA VAL A 90 12.37 -15.57 -8.49
C VAL A 90 10.94 -15.53 -7.96
N GLY A 91 9.94 -15.63 -8.85
CA GLY A 91 8.53 -15.74 -8.46
C GLY A 91 8.28 -16.96 -7.58
N HIS A 92 8.82 -18.11 -7.97
CA HIS A 92 8.77 -19.33 -7.16
C HIS A 92 9.48 -19.14 -5.81
N ILE A 93 10.69 -18.60 -5.76
CA ILE A 93 11.42 -18.39 -4.49
C ILE A 93 10.64 -17.48 -3.54
N THR A 94 10.11 -16.37 -4.04
CA THR A 94 9.42 -15.36 -3.24
C THR A 94 8.04 -15.80 -2.75
N GLU A 95 7.35 -16.71 -3.43
CA GLU A 95 6.05 -17.22 -2.98
C GLU A 95 6.09 -17.79 -1.54
N GLY A 96 7.22 -18.37 -1.13
CA GLY A 96 7.38 -18.94 0.21
C GLY A 96 7.15 -17.93 1.34
N VAL A 97 7.38 -16.64 1.12
CA VAL A 97 7.24 -15.60 2.15
C VAL A 97 5.85 -14.95 2.16
N CYS A 98 5.00 -15.22 1.17
CA CYS A 98 3.69 -14.59 1.03
C CYS A 98 2.81 -14.80 2.26
N ARG A 99 2.72 -16.04 2.76
CA ARG A 99 1.90 -16.37 3.92
C ARG A 99 2.36 -15.67 5.21
N PRO A 100 3.63 -15.77 5.65
CA PRO A 100 4.08 -15.08 6.87
C PRO A 100 4.04 -13.56 6.76
N LEU A 101 4.23 -12.99 5.56
CA LEU A 101 4.07 -11.57 5.30
C LEU A 101 2.60 -11.13 5.45
N LYS A 102 1.70 -11.81 4.75
CA LYS A 102 0.26 -11.53 4.75
C LYS A 102 -0.30 -11.51 6.16
N VAL A 103 -0.06 -12.56 6.95
CA VAL A 103 -0.58 -12.66 8.32
C VAL A 103 -0.15 -11.47 9.18
N ARG A 104 1.11 -11.05 9.11
CA ARG A 104 1.63 -9.95 9.94
C ARG A 104 1.08 -8.59 9.51
N ILE A 105 1.03 -8.33 8.21
CA ILE A 105 0.48 -7.05 7.69
C ILE A 105 -1.03 -6.99 7.93
N GLU A 106 -1.75 -8.08 7.68
CA GLU A 106 -3.19 -8.18 7.93
C GLU A 106 -3.52 -7.91 9.40
N GLN A 107 -2.79 -8.50 10.34
CA GLN A 107 -2.95 -8.23 11.77
C GLN A 107 -2.76 -6.75 12.11
N VAL A 108 -1.76 -6.09 11.51
CA VAL A 108 -1.51 -4.66 11.70
C VAL A 108 -2.67 -3.81 11.19
N ILE A 109 -3.22 -4.15 10.02
CA ILE A 109 -4.34 -3.39 9.43
C ILE A 109 -5.63 -3.62 10.23
N ILE A 110 -5.94 -4.86 10.62
CA ILE A 110 -7.14 -5.24 11.38
C ILE A 110 -7.12 -4.68 12.81
N ALA A 111 -5.95 -4.38 13.37
CA ALA A 111 -5.84 -3.67 14.65
C ALA A 111 -6.35 -2.22 14.59
N GLU A 112 -6.76 -1.72 13.41
CA GLU A 112 -7.34 -0.40 13.18
C GLU A 112 -6.54 0.75 13.84
N PRO A 113 -5.25 0.94 13.51
CA PRO A 113 -4.39 1.91 14.20
C PRO A 113 -4.70 3.38 13.87
N GLY A 114 -5.82 3.64 13.19
CA GLY A 114 -6.31 4.96 12.79
C GLY A 114 -6.19 5.25 11.30
N ALA A 115 -7.14 6.04 10.77
CA ALA A 115 -7.27 6.34 9.34
C ALA A 115 -5.98 6.91 8.71
N VAL A 116 -5.30 7.83 9.38
CA VAL A 116 -4.05 8.43 8.86
C VAL A 116 -2.97 7.36 8.67
N LEU A 117 -2.83 6.43 9.63
CA LEU A 117 -1.82 5.39 9.56
C LEU A 117 -2.16 4.35 8.50
N LEU A 118 -3.44 3.96 8.40
CA LEU A 118 -3.94 3.07 7.35
C LEU A 118 -3.70 3.64 5.94
N TYR A 119 -3.84 4.96 5.76
CA TYR A 119 -3.53 5.61 4.48
C TYR A 119 -2.02 5.56 4.18
N LYS A 120 -1.17 5.84 5.17
CA LYS A 120 0.30 5.73 5.02
C LYS A 120 0.73 4.30 4.69
N ILE A 121 0.20 3.30 5.40
CA ILE A 121 0.46 1.88 5.13
C ILE A 121 -0.01 1.50 3.72
N SER A 122 -1.19 1.95 3.30
CA SER A 122 -1.70 1.73 1.94
C SER A 122 -0.74 2.28 0.87
N ASN A 123 -0.23 3.50 1.05
CA ASN A 123 0.71 4.11 0.11
C ASN A 123 2.07 3.39 0.12
N LEU A 124 2.53 2.95 1.28
CA LEU A 124 3.75 2.16 1.44
C LEU A 124 3.65 0.83 0.69
N LEU A 125 2.54 0.11 0.84
CA LEU A 125 2.25 -1.13 0.12
C LEU A 125 2.23 -0.90 -1.39
N LYS A 126 1.58 0.17 -1.85
CA LYS A 126 1.54 0.54 -3.28
C LYS A 126 2.94 0.87 -3.83
N PHE A 127 3.75 1.60 -3.07
CA PHE A 127 5.13 1.91 -3.42
C PHE A 127 5.94 0.63 -3.59
N TYR A 128 5.95 -0.26 -2.58
CA TYR A 128 6.71 -1.50 -2.65
C TYR A 128 6.16 -2.49 -3.67
N HIS A 129 4.85 -2.52 -3.94
CA HIS A 129 4.30 -3.28 -5.07
C HIS A 129 4.95 -2.82 -6.39
N HIS A 130 5.01 -1.51 -6.64
CA HIS A 130 5.64 -0.97 -7.84
C HIS A 130 7.15 -1.26 -7.89
N THR A 131 7.86 -1.03 -6.78
CA THR A 131 9.31 -1.27 -6.70
C THR A 131 9.68 -2.74 -6.85
N ILE A 132 8.93 -3.67 -6.27
CA ILE A 132 9.20 -5.11 -6.41
C ILE A 132 8.80 -5.60 -7.80
N SER A 133 7.73 -5.05 -8.39
CA SER A 133 7.26 -5.42 -9.73
C SER A 133 8.31 -5.20 -10.82
N SER A 134 9.20 -4.20 -10.66
CA SER A 134 10.31 -3.99 -11.61
C SER A 134 11.37 -5.10 -11.56
N ILE A 135 11.42 -5.88 -10.48
CA ILE A 135 12.40 -6.96 -10.28
C ILE A 135 11.84 -8.29 -10.76
N VAL A 136 10.64 -8.66 -10.28
CA VAL A 136 9.98 -9.95 -10.60
C VAL A 136 9.34 -9.98 -11.99
N GLY A 137 9.16 -8.82 -12.63
CA GLY A 137 8.52 -8.73 -13.95
C GLY A 137 6.98 -8.81 -13.90
N THR A 138 6.37 -8.86 -15.08
CA THR A 138 4.90 -8.92 -15.28
C THR A 138 4.29 -10.29 -15.02
N SER A 139 5.11 -11.32 -14.81
CA SER A 139 4.65 -12.64 -14.40
C SER A 139 3.99 -12.52 -13.04
N GLY A 140 2.69 -12.82 -12.98
CA GLY A 140 1.81 -12.65 -11.81
C GLY A 140 2.30 -13.38 -10.56
N SER A 141 3.34 -12.84 -9.94
CA SER A 141 3.99 -13.46 -8.80
C SER A 141 3.01 -13.43 -7.63
N ALA A 142 2.92 -14.54 -6.91
CA ALA A 142 2.10 -14.64 -5.71
C ALA A 142 2.43 -13.51 -4.71
N LEU A 143 3.67 -13.01 -4.74
CA LEU A 143 4.12 -11.90 -3.91
C LEU A 143 3.43 -10.58 -4.25
N LEU A 144 3.40 -10.19 -5.53
CA LEU A 144 2.73 -8.95 -5.95
C LEU A 144 1.24 -9.00 -5.64
N THR A 145 0.58 -10.13 -5.92
CA THR A 145 -0.81 -10.36 -5.55
C THR A 145 -1.02 -10.21 -4.04
N THR A 146 -0.13 -10.78 -3.22
CA THR A 146 -0.21 -10.66 -1.76
C THR A 146 -0.09 -9.21 -1.29
N ILE A 147 0.84 -8.43 -1.86
CA ILE A 147 1.01 -7.01 -1.52
C ILE A 147 -0.21 -6.20 -1.94
N GLU A 148 -0.76 -6.46 -3.13
CA GLU A 148 -1.96 -5.79 -3.63
C GLU A 148 -3.19 -6.12 -2.78
N GLU A 149 -3.37 -7.37 -2.36
CA GLU A 149 -4.43 -7.76 -1.42
C GLU A 149 -4.34 -6.97 -0.10
N MET A 150 -3.13 -6.82 0.45
CA MET A 150 -2.92 -6.01 1.65
C MET A 150 -3.15 -4.52 1.40
N HIS A 151 -2.79 -4.00 0.22
CA HIS A 151 -3.07 -2.62 -0.18
C HIS A 151 -4.59 -2.36 -0.21
N LEU A 152 -5.35 -3.25 -0.85
CA LEU A 152 -6.81 -3.17 -0.94
C LEU A 152 -7.47 -3.30 0.42
N LEU A 153 -6.98 -4.19 1.29
CA LEU A 153 -7.46 -4.34 2.66
C LEU A 153 -7.25 -3.04 3.47
N SER A 154 -6.05 -2.46 3.39
CA SER A 154 -5.72 -1.20 4.07
C SER A 154 -6.60 -0.05 3.59
N LYS A 155 -6.86 0.05 2.28
CA LYS A 155 -7.79 1.04 1.71
C LYS A 155 -9.21 0.83 2.20
N LYS A 156 -9.70 -0.41 2.22
CA LYS A 156 -11.05 -0.74 2.69
C LYS A 156 -11.25 -0.29 4.13
N ILE A 157 -10.32 -0.65 5.02
CA ILE A 157 -10.41 -0.32 6.45
C ILE A 157 -10.23 1.20 6.67
N PHE A 158 -9.37 1.86 5.89
CA PHE A 158 -9.27 3.33 5.87
C PHE A 158 -10.62 4.00 5.56
N PHE A 159 -11.29 3.61 4.48
CA PHE A 159 -12.59 4.19 4.11
C PHE A 159 -13.67 3.88 5.14
N ASN A 160 -13.68 2.68 5.72
CA ASN A 160 -14.60 2.34 6.80
C ASN A 160 -14.39 3.24 8.02
N SER A 161 -13.13 3.47 8.41
CA SER A 161 -12.77 4.36 9.52
C SER A 161 -13.23 5.81 9.26
N LEU A 162 -13.03 6.31 8.04
CA LEU A 162 -13.46 7.66 7.65
C LEU A 162 -15.00 7.79 7.70
N THR A 163 -15.72 6.81 7.16
CA THR A 163 -17.19 6.79 7.17
C THR A 163 -17.73 6.78 8.60
N LEU A 164 -17.14 5.97 9.49
CA LEU A 164 -17.53 5.91 10.90
C LEU A 164 -17.25 7.22 11.65
N HIS A 165 -16.14 7.90 11.33
CA HIS A 165 -15.82 9.20 11.92
C HIS A 165 -16.79 10.28 11.43
N ALA A 166 -17.10 10.28 10.14
CA ALA A 166 -18.06 11.21 9.55
C ALA A 166 -19.46 11.04 10.16
N SER A 167 -19.95 9.80 10.31
CA SER A 167 -21.28 9.55 10.92
C SER A 167 -21.35 10.02 12.37
N LYS A 168 -20.35 9.68 13.20
CA LYS A 168 -20.29 10.13 14.61
C LYS A 168 -20.28 11.65 14.77
N LEU A 169 -19.66 12.37 13.84
CA LEU A 169 -19.66 13.82 13.84
C LEU A 169 -21.01 14.40 13.41
N LEU A 170 -21.66 13.81 12.40
CA LEU A 170 -23.02 14.19 11.99
C LEU A 170 -24.04 13.97 13.10
N ASP A 171 -23.94 12.88 13.86
CA ASP A 171 -24.81 12.61 15.02
C ASP A 171 -24.63 13.66 16.13
N LYS A 172 -23.38 14.12 16.36
CA LYS A 172 -23.10 15.18 17.34
C LYS A 172 -23.58 16.56 16.88
N VAL A 173 -23.44 16.87 15.60
CA VAL A 173 -23.86 18.16 15.01
C VAL A 173 -25.38 18.26 14.96
N SER A 174 -26.09 17.21 14.55
CA SER A 174 -27.56 17.14 14.58
C SER A 174 -28.13 17.26 16.01
N SER A 175 -27.44 16.67 16.98
CA SER A 175 -27.78 16.83 18.41
C SER A 175 -27.50 18.24 18.95
N SER A 176 -26.52 18.95 18.39
CA SER A 176 -26.07 20.28 18.87
C SER A 176 -26.75 21.45 18.14
N TYR A 177 -27.37 21.22 16.98
CA TYR A 177 -28.00 22.26 16.16
C TYR A 177 -29.44 21.90 15.78
N SER A 178 -30.33 21.89 16.77
CA SER A 178 -31.78 21.94 16.53
C SER A 178 -32.28 23.35 16.15
N ARG A 179 -31.45 24.23 15.56
CA ARG A 179 -31.79 25.66 15.33
C ARG A 179 -31.24 26.33 14.07
N LEU A 180 -30.54 25.66 13.16
CA LEU A 180 -30.11 26.27 11.90
C LEU A 180 -30.64 25.42 10.75
N SER A 181 -31.27 26.07 9.76
CA SER A 181 -31.78 25.44 8.56
C SER A 181 -30.72 24.57 7.89
N ASP A 182 -31.10 23.36 7.49
CA ASP A 182 -30.25 22.24 7.06
C ASP A 182 -29.15 22.61 6.03
N ASP A 183 -29.40 23.63 5.21
CA ASP A 183 -28.47 24.08 4.17
C ASP A 183 -27.23 24.81 4.71
N GLN A 184 -27.33 25.51 5.84
CA GLN A 184 -26.20 26.29 6.39
C GLN A 184 -25.27 25.45 7.27
N ALA A 185 -25.79 24.40 7.90
CA ALA A 185 -25.01 23.47 8.72
C ALA A 185 -24.08 22.59 7.87
N CYS A 186 -24.54 22.15 6.70
CA CYS A 186 -23.72 21.37 5.75
C CYS A 186 -22.56 22.20 5.19
N ILE A 187 -22.79 23.47 4.87
CA ILE A 187 -21.75 24.39 4.35
C ILE A 187 -20.70 24.68 5.43
N LEU A 188 -21.12 24.91 6.69
CA LEU A 188 -20.18 25.11 7.80
C LEU A 188 -19.36 23.85 8.10
N TYR A 189 -19.96 22.66 7.97
CA TYR A 189 -19.29 21.38 8.22
C TYR A 189 -18.24 21.05 7.15
N ILE A 190 -18.52 21.33 5.87
CA ILE A 190 -17.57 21.18 4.76
C ILE A 190 -16.41 22.19 4.91
N TYR A 191 -16.72 23.44 5.26
CA TYR A 191 -15.72 24.47 5.50
C TYR A 191 -14.83 24.12 6.71
N TYR A 192 -15.41 23.58 7.79
CA TYR A 192 -14.69 23.16 9.00
C TYR A 192 -13.78 21.94 8.77
N ILE A 193 -14.23 20.92 8.02
CA ILE A 193 -13.37 19.79 7.61
C ILE A 193 -12.21 20.29 6.74
N THR A 194 -12.46 21.26 5.85
CA THR A 194 -11.43 21.86 4.99
C THR A 194 -10.43 22.73 5.77
N LEU A 195 -10.86 23.40 6.84
CA LEU A 195 -10.03 24.30 7.64
C LEU A 195 -9.29 23.64 8.80
N HIS A 196 -9.87 22.62 9.44
CA HIS A 196 -9.35 22.07 10.70
C HIS A 196 -8.80 20.64 10.59
N GLY A 197 -9.10 19.89 9.51
CA GLY A 197 -8.74 18.49 9.41
C GLY A 197 -7.79 18.18 8.27
N CYS A 198 -6.47 18.40 8.46
CA CYS A 198 -5.39 17.76 7.68
C CYS A 198 -5.54 17.84 6.14
N THR A 199 -4.80 18.68 5.42
CA THR A 199 -3.34 18.58 5.29
C THR A 199 -2.80 19.78 4.51
N GLN A 200 -1.51 20.07 4.68
CA GLN A 200 -0.69 20.82 3.70
C GLN A 200 -0.55 20.07 2.35
N ASP A 201 -1.53 19.24 1.99
CA ASP A 201 -1.44 18.31 0.87
C ASP A 201 -2.80 18.25 0.17
N PHE A 202 -2.88 18.89 -1.00
CA PHE A 202 -4.11 19.16 -1.76
C PHE A 202 -4.82 17.89 -2.25
N SER A 203 -4.12 16.75 -2.28
CA SER A 203 -4.62 15.53 -2.93
C SER A 203 -5.74 14.85 -2.12
N ILE A 204 -5.68 14.87 -0.78
CA ILE A 204 -6.65 14.20 0.10
C ILE A 204 -7.97 14.98 0.13
N THR A 205 -7.88 16.31 0.22
CA THR A 205 -9.01 17.22 0.15
C THR A 205 -9.78 17.03 -1.16
N SER A 206 -9.07 16.85 -2.28
CA SER A 206 -9.69 16.67 -3.61
C SER A 206 -10.46 15.36 -3.76
N VAL A 207 -10.01 14.28 -3.13
CA VAL A 207 -10.66 12.97 -3.19
C VAL A 207 -11.92 12.95 -2.33
N ILE A 208 -11.83 13.52 -1.13
CA ILE A 208 -12.97 13.65 -0.22
C ILE A 208 -14.03 14.58 -0.84
N LEU A 209 -13.63 15.71 -1.44
CA LEU A 209 -14.53 16.61 -2.17
C LEU A 209 -15.18 15.93 -3.38
N ARG A 210 -14.46 15.14 -4.18
CA ARG A 210 -15.02 14.45 -5.36
C ARG A 210 -15.98 13.33 -4.98
N SER A 211 -15.63 12.52 -3.97
CA SER A 211 -16.49 11.43 -3.49
C SER A 211 -17.77 11.95 -2.84
N LEU A 212 -17.73 13.12 -2.19
CA LEU A 212 -18.90 13.75 -1.58
C LEU A 212 -19.72 14.57 -2.58
N ALA A 213 -19.09 15.25 -3.55
CA ALA A 213 -19.78 15.96 -4.63
C ALA A 213 -20.62 15.01 -5.50
N ALA A 214 -20.14 13.78 -5.72
CA ALA A 214 -20.88 12.74 -6.43
C ALA A 214 -22.13 12.24 -5.67
N TYR A 215 -22.21 12.49 -4.36
CA TYR A 215 -23.29 12.01 -3.50
C TYR A 215 -24.36 13.08 -3.21
N PHE A 216 -24.02 14.37 -3.30
CA PHE A 216 -24.89 15.47 -2.85
C PHE A 216 -25.31 16.47 -3.93
N PHE A 217 -24.70 16.48 -5.13
CA PHE A 217 -25.07 17.42 -6.19
C PHE A 217 -25.48 16.71 -7.49
N PRO A 218 -26.66 17.01 -8.08
CA PRO A 218 -26.89 16.76 -9.49
C PRO A 218 -25.81 17.48 -10.31
N LEU A 219 -25.21 16.80 -11.30
CA LEU A 219 -24.05 17.25 -12.08
C LEU A 219 -24.11 18.71 -12.57
N ASP A 220 -25.33 19.22 -12.80
CA ASP A 220 -25.59 20.54 -13.36
C ASP A 220 -25.35 21.69 -12.37
N ALA A 221 -25.55 21.47 -11.07
CA ALA A 221 -25.38 22.49 -10.03
C ALA A 221 -23.90 22.73 -9.66
N TRP A 222 -23.05 21.70 -9.78
CA TRP A 222 -21.60 21.82 -9.61
C TRP A 222 -20.97 22.72 -10.68
N ASN A 223 -21.34 22.52 -11.94
CA ASN A 223 -20.82 23.32 -13.07
C ASN A 223 -21.27 24.79 -12.98
N ALA A 224 -22.48 25.06 -12.48
CA ALA A 224 -22.96 26.42 -12.23
C ALA A 224 -22.21 27.11 -11.08
N SER A 225 -21.91 26.37 -10.00
CA SER A 225 -21.20 26.90 -8.83
C SER A 225 -19.73 27.21 -9.14
N VAL A 226 -19.02 26.31 -9.85
CA VAL A 226 -17.62 26.52 -10.29
C VAL A 226 -17.49 27.73 -11.24
N SER A 227 -18.47 27.97 -12.10
CA SER A 227 -18.51 29.14 -12.98
C SER A 227 -18.73 30.46 -12.20
N HIS A 228 -19.44 30.40 -11.08
CA HIS A 228 -19.67 31.54 -10.20
C HIS A 228 -18.45 31.87 -9.32
N THR A 229 -17.72 30.86 -8.82
CA THR A 229 -16.47 31.06 -8.07
C THR A 229 -15.34 31.61 -8.94
N TYR A 230 -15.24 31.20 -10.21
CA TYR A 230 -14.25 31.78 -11.15
C TYR A 230 -14.51 33.27 -11.44
N LYS A 231 -15.78 33.70 -11.48
CA LYS A 231 -16.15 35.12 -11.65
C LYS A 231 -15.85 35.99 -10.44
N TYR A 232 -15.91 35.44 -9.23
CA TYR A 232 -15.59 36.18 -7.99
C TYR A 232 -14.10 36.16 -7.64
N GLY A 233 -13.36 35.11 -8.02
CA GLY A 233 -11.91 35.01 -7.82
C GLY A 233 -11.08 36.03 -8.62
N GLN A 234 -11.60 36.56 -9.73
CA GLN A 234 -10.94 37.63 -10.51
C GLN A 234 -11.14 39.04 -9.93
N LYS A 235 -12.03 39.24 -8.94
CA LYS A 235 -12.30 40.57 -8.35
C LYS A 235 -11.60 40.83 -7.01
N LEU A 236 -10.86 39.87 -6.46
CA LEU A 236 -10.19 39.98 -5.16
C LEU A 236 -8.65 40.02 -5.24
N LEU A 237 -8.10 40.34 -6.41
CA LEU A 237 -6.72 40.80 -6.53
C LEU A 237 -6.72 42.31 -6.85
N PRO A 238 -6.49 43.19 -5.86
CA PRO A 238 -5.84 44.45 -6.17
C PRO A 238 -4.36 44.19 -6.47
N ILE A 239 -3.89 44.89 -7.50
CA ILE A 239 -2.49 45.10 -7.89
C ILE A 239 -1.65 45.53 -6.68
#